data_AF-A0A800D987-F1
#
_entry.id   AF-A0A800D987-F1
#
_cell.length_a   1.000
_cell.length_b   1.000
_cell.length_c   1.000
_cell.angle_alpha   90.00
_cell.angle_beta   90.00
_cell.angle_gamma   90.00
#
_symmetry.space_group_name_H-M   'P 1'
#
loop_
_entity.id
_entity.type
_entity.pdbx_description
1 polymer ?
#
loop_
_entity_poly.entity_id
_entity_poly.type
_entity_poly.pdbx_seq_one_letter_code
_entity_poly.pdbx_strand_id
1 'polypeptide(L)'
;MSLSQPKHVRLEVIAHIPTAFRHCMHCEQLMDAAIGATVRREMVEEYPAEFLEDFGRLLSWINELADRFGPRLQVRVVDPQSPEGLWKSIRYCVRRYPTFIVEGRHRIVGWDKAALHRALDEVGATE
;
A
#
# COMPACT_ATOMS: atom_id res chain seq x y z
N MET A 1 -20.71 -2.84 -27.03
CA MET A 1 -20.50 -3.80 -25.95
C MET A 1 -19.74 -3.08 -24.85
N SER A 2 -20.46 -2.47 -23.90
CA SER A 2 -19.84 -1.81 -22.76
C SER A 2 -19.29 -2.88 -21.84
N LEU A 3 -17.97 -3.07 -21.87
CA LEU A 3 -17.25 -3.91 -20.92
C LEU A 3 -17.58 -3.34 -19.53
N SER A 4 -18.41 -4.06 -18.77
CA SER A 4 -18.56 -3.80 -17.34
C SER A 4 -17.18 -4.01 -16.74
N GLN A 5 -16.51 -2.92 -16.37
CA GLN A 5 -15.26 -2.99 -15.64
C GLN A 5 -15.49 -3.88 -14.42
N PRO A 6 -14.57 -4.82 -14.11
CA PRO A 6 -14.57 -5.44 -12.79
C PRO A 6 -14.59 -4.31 -11.76
N LYS A 7 -15.42 -4.39 -10.74
CA LYS A 7 -15.47 -3.35 -9.69
C LYS A 7 -14.19 -3.51 -8.85
N HIS A 8 -13.11 -2.85 -9.28
CA HIS A 8 -11.83 -2.91 -8.58
C HIS A 8 -11.93 -2.11 -7.28
N VAL A 9 -11.57 -2.73 -6.16
CA VAL A 9 -11.44 -2.05 -4.87
C VAL A 9 -10.07 -1.37 -4.84
N ARG A 10 -10.05 -0.05 -4.69
CA ARG A 10 -8.82 0.73 -4.57
C ARG A 10 -8.38 0.81 -3.11
N LEU A 11 -7.16 0.34 -2.85
CA LEU A 11 -6.47 0.49 -1.59
C LEU A 11 -5.28 1.42 -1.79
N GLU A 12 -5.32 2.60 -1.17
CA GLU A 12 -4.21 3.53 -1.19
C GLU A 12 -3.44 3.45 0.13
N VAL A 13 -2.12 3.37 0.07
CA VAL A 13 -1.29 3.26 1.28
C VAL A 13 -0.33 4.43 1.35
N ILE A 14 -0.52 5.30 2.32
CA ILE A 14 0.38 6.41 2.61
C ILE A 14 1.42 5.90 3.59
N ALA A 15 2.64 5.70 3.10
CA ALA A 15 3.77 5.22 3.89
C ALA A 15 5.06 5.84 3.35
N HIS A 16 6.07 5.96 4.20
CA HIS A 16 7.40 6.36 3.76
C HIS A 16 8.02 5.25 2.92
N ILE A 17 8.55 5.62 1.77
CA ILE A 17 9.06 4.67 0.78
C ILE A 17 10.53 4.97 0.57
N PRO A 18 11.41 3.95 0.61
CA PRO A 18 12.81 4.16 0.31
C PRO A 18 12.93 4.76 -1.09
N THR A 19 13.79 5.78 -1.23
CA THR A 19 13.95 6.55 -2.46
C THR A 19 14.33 5.65 -3.63
N ALA A 20 15.11 4.59 -3.35
CA ALA A 20 15.47 3.52 -4.29
C ALA A 20 14.26 2.78 -4.91
N PHE A 21 13.09 2.77 -4.25
CA PHE A 21 11.87 2.10 -4.73
C PHE A 21 10.93 3.04 -5.49
N ARG A 22 11.20 4.35 -5.53
CA ARG A 22 10.31 5.34 -6.19
C ARG A 22 10.16 5.08 -7.70
N HIS A 23 11.13 4.44 -8.33
CA HIS A 23 11.09 4.10 -9.76
C HIS A 23 10.38 2.77 -10.08
N CYS A 24 10.19 1.88 -9.10
CA CYS A 24 9.54 0.58 -9.33
C CYS A 24 8.03 0.57 -9.05
N MET A 25 7.51 1.55 -8.28
CA MET A 25 6.12 1.50 -7.83
C MET A 25 5.05 1.94 -8.84
N HIS A 26 5.44 2.27 -10.07
CA HIS A 26 4.48 2.44 -11.17
C HIS A 26 4.20 1.12 -11.89
N CYS A 27 4.99 0.08 -11.66
CA CYS A 27 4.79 -1.21 -12.30
C CYS A 27 3.83 -2.07 -11.48
N GLU A 28 2.86 -2.67 -12.17
CA GLU A 28 2.00 -3.78 -11.74
C GLU A 28 2.79 -5.03 -11.26
N GLN A 29 4.11 -4.92 -11.03
CA GLN A 29 5.07 -5.99 -10.77
C GLN A 29 5.49 -6.11 -9.29
N LEU A 30 4.81 -5.40 -8.38
CA LEU A 30 5.01 -5.56 -6.93
C LEU A 30 4.70 -7.00 -6.42
N MET A 31 4.07 -7.82 -7.29
CA MET A 31 3.64 -9.20 -7.05
C MET A 31 4.73 -10.25 -7.25
N ASP A 32 5.81 -9.96 -8.00
CA ASP A 32 6.87 -10.94 -8.24
C ASP A 32 7.98 -10.77 -7.19
N ALA A 33 7.85 -11.51 -6.09
CA ALA A 33 8.88 -11.75 -5.08
C ALA A 33 9.69 -10.51 -4.64
N ALA A 34 9.23 -9.84 -3.58
CA ALA A 34 10.10 -9.25 -2.54
C ALA A 34 11.52 -8.87 -3.02
N ILE A 35 11.58 -7.83 -3.84
CA ILE A 35 12.77 -7.23 -4.47
C ILE A 35 14.09 -7.74 -3.85
N GLY A 36 14.75 -8.60 -4.61
CA GLY A 36 15.73 -9.58 -4.15
C GLY A 36 16.84 -9.05 -3.24
N ALA A 37 17.47 -9.98 -2.50
CA ALA A 37 18.50 -9.76 -1.48
C ALA A 37 19.63 -8.76 -1.86
N THR A 38 19.82 -8.47 -3.14
CA THR A 38 20.74 -7.43 -3.65
C THR A 38 20.28 -6.02 -3.29
N VAL A 39 19.00 -5.69 -3.45
CA VAL A 39 18.48 -4.35 -3.11
C VAL A 39 18.41 -4.17 -1.59
N ARG A 40 18.23 -5.26 -0.83
CA ARG A 40 18.35 -5.27 0.63
C ARG A 40 19.70 -4.76 1.12
N ARG A 41 20.80 -5.08 0.41
CA ARG A 41 22.16 -4.73 0.86
C ARG A 41 22.43 -3.24 0.70
N GLU A 42 22.13 -2.66 -0.46
CA GLU A 42 22.21 -1.21 -0.71
C GLU A 42 21.24 -0.41 0.18
N MET A 43 20.04 -0.93 0.43
CA MET A 43 19.07 -0.28 1.32
C MET A 43 19.49 -0.22 2.79
N VAL A 44 20.22 -1.22 3.30
CA VAL A 44 20.71 -1.26 4.70
C VAL A 44 21.79 -0.22 4.95
N GLU A 45 22.52 0.19 3.91
CA GLU A 45 23.53 1.26 4.01
C GLU A 45 22.89 2.66 4.06
N GLU A 46 21.71 2.83 3.44
CA GLU A 46 21.04 4.14 3.31
C GLU A 46 19.87 4.35 4.28
N TYR A 47 19.22 3.28 4.76
CA TYR A 47 18.06 3.34 5.66
C TYR A 47 18.28 2.51 6.94
N PRO A 48 17.80 2.98 8.11
CA PRO A 48 17.93 2.24 9.35
C PRO A 48 17.15 0.91 9.29
N ALA A 49 17.64 -0.11 9.99
CA ALA A 49 17.07 -1.46 9.96
C ALA A 49 15.57 -1.48 10.35
N GLU A 50 15.18 -0.66 11.33
CA GLU A 50 13.78 -0.53 11.77
C GLU A 50 12.84 -0.11 10.63
N PHE A 51 13.31 0.74 9.72
CA PHE A 51 12.54 1.22 8.57
C PHE A 51 12.34 0.10 7.54
N LEU A 52 13.38 -0.70 7.31
CA LEU A 52 13.32 -1.85 6.40
C LEU A 52 12.45 -2.98 6.95
N GLU A 53 12.42 -3.15 8.27
CA GLU A 53 11.49 -4.07 8.95
C GLU A 53 10.03 -3.62 8.78
N ASP A 54 9.75 -2.33 9.00
CA ASP A 54 8.43 -1.73 8.81
C ASP A 54 7.97 -1.85 7.34
N PHE A 55 8.86 -1.56 6.40
CA PHE A 55 8.61 -1.74 4.97
C PHE A 55 8.40 -3.21 4.57
N GLY A 56 9.22 -4.13 5.08
CA GLY A 56 9.05 -5.57 4.84
C GLY A 56 7.71 -6.09 5.38
N ARG A 57 7.30 -5.61 6.56
CA ARG A 57 5.98 -5.90 7.13
C ARG A 57 4.85 -5.38 6.25
N LEU A 58 5.00 -4.17 5.70
CA LEU A 58 4.02 -3.58 4.78
C LEU A 58 3.87 -4.41 3.50
N LEU A 59 4.99 -4.81 2.89
CA LEU A 59 4.98 -5.66 1.70
C LEU A 59 4.32 -7.01 1.96
N SER A 60 4.59 -7.63 3.11
CA SER A 60 3.93 -8.88 3.49
C SER A 60 2.40 -8.71 3.55
N TRP A 61 1.92 -7.61 4.13
CA TRP A 61 0.48 -7.33 4.19
C TRP A 61 -0.13 -7.12 2.82
N ILE A 62 0.52 -6.33 1.97
CA ILE A 62 0.04 -6.06 0.60
C ILE A 62 -0.07 -7.38 -0.18
N ASN A 63 0.92 -8.27 -0.04
CA ASN A 63 0.88 -9.59 -0.67
C ASN A 63 -0.25 -10.47 -0.12
N GLU A 64 -0.46 -10.52 1.19
CA GLU A 64 -1.60 -11.25 1.78
C GLU A 64 -2.95 -10.73 1.29
N LEU A 65 -3.08 -9.40 1.13
CA LEU A 65 -4.29 -8.78 0.60
C LEU A 65 -4.47 -9.06 -0.90
N ALA A 66 -3.40 -9.00 -1.68
CA ALA A 66 -3.43 -9.33 -3.10
C ALA A 66 -3.77 -10.81 -3.33
N ASP A 67 -3.27 -11.72 -2.50
CA ASP A 67 -3.63 -13.15 -2.54
C ASP A 67 -5.11 -13.36 -2.20
N ARG A 68 -5.61 -12.72 -1.14
CA ARG A 68 -7.00 -12.86 -0.68
C ARG A 68 -8.04 -12.25 -1.64
N PHE A 69 -7.79 -11.03 -2.12
CA PHE A 69 -8.75 -10.28 -2.95
C PHE A 69 -8.47 -10.43 -4.45
N GLY A 70 -7.31 -10.98 -4.82
CA GLY A 70 -6.92 -11.25 -6.18
C GLY A 70 -6.87 -9.99 -7.07
N PRO A 71 -7.12 -10.12 -8.38
CA PRO A 71 -7.03 -9.01 -9.34
C PRO A 71 -8.08 -7.90 -9.12
N ARG A 72 -9.01 -8.08 -8.18
CA ARG A 72 -10.01 -7.08 -7.82
C ARG A 72 -9.41 -5.97 -6.95
N LEU A 73 -8.30 -6.21 -6.27
CA LEU A 73 -7.66 -5.22 -5.40
C LEU A 73 -6.59 -4.42 -6.17
N GLN A 74 -6.79 -3.12 -6.31
CA GLN A 74 -5.77 -2.20 -6.82
C GLN A 74 -5.07 -1.51 -5.65
N VAL A 75 -3.85 -1.95 -5.35
CA VAL A 75 -3.02 -1.34 -4.30
C VAL A 75 -2.15 -0.24 -4.88
N ARG A 76 -2.24 0.97 -4.32
CA ARG A 76 -1.44 2.13 -4.71
C ARG A 76 -0.73 2.72 -3.51
N VAL A 77 0.58 2.61 -3.48
CA VAL A 77 1.38 3.20 -2.40
C VAL A 77 1.73 4.64 -2.78
N VAL A 78 1.45 5.58 -1.88
CA VAL A 78 1.62 7.02 -2.07
C VAL A 78 2.65 7.53 -1.06
N ASP A 79 3.73 8.09 -1.56
CA ASP A 79 4.76 8.67 -0.71
C ASP A 79 4.28 10.01 -0.12
N PRO A 80 4.35 10.23 1.21
CA PRO A 80 3.88 11.45 1.85
C PRO A 80 4.67 12.71 1.47
N GLN A 81 5.89 12.58 0.94
CA GLN A 81 6.69 13.71 0.46
C GLN A 81 6.32 14.12 -0.98
N SER A 82 5.52 13.33 -1.68
CA SER A 82 4.97 13.72 -2.99
C SER A 82 3.83 14.72 -2.82
N PRO A 83 3.60 15.65 -3.78
CA PRO A 83 2.51 16.64 -3.68
C PRO A 83 1.13 15.99 -3.49
N GLU A 84 0.90 14.82 -4.11
CA GLU A 84 -0.32 14.04 -3.88
C GLU A 84 -0.41 13.47 -2.45
N GLY A 85 0.69 12.91 -1.94
CA GLY A 85 0.77 12.36 -0.59
C GLY A 85 0.64 13.43 0.49
N LEU A 86 1.19 14.62 0.26
CA LEU A 86 1.03 15.77 1.16
C LEU A 86 -0.43 16.22 1.20
N TRP A 87 -1.08 16.38 0.05
CA TRP A 87 -2.49 16.76 -0.03
C TRP A 87 -3.39 15.72 0.66
N LYS A 88 -3.15 14.44 0.43
CA LYS A 88 -3.88 13.36 1.09
C LYS A 88 -3.60 13.29 2.59
N SER A 89 -2.36 13.53 3.01
CA SER A 89 -2.01 13.56 4.43
C SER A 89 -2.77 14.67 5.17
N ILE A 90 -2.96 15.83 4.52
CA ILE A 90 -3.79 16.92 5.04
C ILE A 90 -5.27 16.52 5.01
N ARG A 91 -5.79 16.06 3.86
CA ARG A 91 -7.21 15.71 3.67
C ARG A 91 -7.70 14.63 4.63
N TYR A 92 -6.91 13.57 4.81
CA TYR A 92 -7.26 12.43 5.65
C TYR A 92 -6.71 12.54 7.08
N CYS A 93 -6.06 13.67 7.42
CA CYS A 93 -5.44 13.94 8.71
C CYS A 93 -4.52 12.79 9.16
N VAL A 94 -3.58 12.43 8.29
CA VAL A 94 -2.60 11.37 8.53
C VAL A 94 -1.59 11.86 9.55
N ARG A 95 -1.60 11.28 10.75
CA ARG A 95 -0.69 11.64 11.85
C ARG A 95 0.31 10.52 12.19
N ARG A 96 0.10 9.32 11.64
CA ARG A 96 0.96 8.14 11.82
C ARG A 96 1.02 7.36 10.52
N TYR A 97 2.18 6.80 10.24
CA TYR A 97 2.43 5.94 9.09
C TYR A 97 2.67 4.50 9.59
N PRO A 98 2.30 3.48 8.80
CA PRO A 98 1.54 3.56 7.54
C PRO A 98 0.07 3.96 7.78
N THR A 99 -0.58 4.60 6.79
CA THR A 99 -2.03 4.81 6.78
C THR A 99 -2.62 4.24 5.50
N PHE A 100 -3.65 3.42 5.66
CA PHE A 100 -4.38 2.77 4.57
C PHE A 100 -5.69 3.51 4.32
N ILE A 101 -6.04 3.69 3.05
CA ILE A 101 -7.25 4.37 2.60
C ILE A 101 -7.97 3.45 1.62
N VAL A 102 -9.14 2.93 1.99
CA VAL A 102 -9.98 2.09 1.14
C VAL A 102 -11.01 2.97 0.43
N GLU A 103 -11.05 2.89 -0.90
CA GLU A 103 -11.99 3.62 -1.79
C GLU A 103 -12.00 5.15 -1.57
N GLY A 104 -10.93 5.73 -1.03
CA GLY A 104 -10.89 7.15 -0.67
C GLY A 104 -11.88 7.55 0.45
N ARG A 105 -12.45 6.58 1.16
CA ARG A 105 -13.52 6.82 2.16
C ARG A 105 -13.12 6.34 3.55
N HIS A 106 -12.62 5.10 3.65
CA HIS A 106 -12.28 4.49 4.93
C HIS A 106 -10.79 4.62 5.17
N ARG A 107 -10.39 5.36 6.21
CA ARG A 107 -9.00 5.45 6.65
C ARG A 107 -8.73 4.49 7.80
N ILE A 108 -7.64 3.74 7.72
CA ILE A 108 -7.14 2.86 8.76
C ILE A 108 -5.72 3.32 9.06
N VAL A 109 -5.47 3.75 10.28
CA VAL A 109 -4.18 4.32 10.69
C VAL A 109 -3.37 3.26 11.43
N GLY A 110 -2.10 3.09 11.04
CA GLY A 110 -1.16 2.17 11.65
C GLY A 110 -1.40 0.71 11.26
N TRP A 111 -0.97 -0.19 12.13
CA TRP A 111 -0.88 -1.63 11.89
C TRP A 111 -2.11 -2.41 12.35
N ASP A 112 -3.32 -1.96 12.01
CA ASP A 112 -4.56 -2.69 12.31
C ASP A 112 -5.07 -3.55 11.13
N LYS A 113 -4.61 -4.81 11.05
CA LYS A 113 -5.02 -5.75 9.97
C LYS A 113 -6.51 -5.99 10.00
N ALA A 114 -7.08 -6.16 11.18
CA ALA A 114 -8.46 -6.58 11.35
C ALA A 114 -9.44 -5.49 10.87
N ALA A 115 -9.13 -4.21 11.13
CA ALA A 115 -9.88 -3.09 10.61
C ALA A 115 -9.76 -2.98 9.08
N LEU A 116 -8.56 -3.17 8.54
CA LEU A 116 -8.33 -3.13 7.09
C LEU A 116 -9.08 -4.25 6.37
N HIS A 117 -9.00 -5.48 6.89
CA HIS A 117 -9.71 -6.63 6.33
C HIS A 117 -11.21 -6.42 6.37
N ARG A 118 -11.77 -5.93 7.48
CA ARG A 118 -13.20 -5.61 7.59
C ARG A 118 -13.62 -4.55 6.57
N ALA A 119 -12.87 -3.45 6.45
CA ALA A 119 -13.19 -2.41 5.49
C ALA A 119 -13.16 -2.92 4.04
N LEU A 120 -12.19 -3.77 3.69
CA LEU A 120 -12.12 -4.38 2.37
C LEU A 120 -13.22 -5.43 2.14
N ASP A 121 -13.61 -6.17 3.18
CA ASP A 121 -14.70 -7.15 3.14
C ASP A 121 -16.05 -6.44 2.98
N GLU A 122 -16.31 -5.37 3.74
CA GLU A 122 -17.53 -4.55 3.62
C GLU A 122 -17.66 -3.94 2.22
N VAL A 123 -16.57 -3.39 1.68
CA VAL A 123 -16.55 -2.79 0.35
C VAL A 123 -16.63 -3.86 -0.75
N GLY A 124 -16.00 -5.02 -0.54
CA GLY A 124 -16.01 -6.14 -1.47
C GLY A 124 -17.31 -6.95 -1.46
N ALA A 125 -18.03 -7.01 -0.33
CA ALA A 125 -19.28 -7.73 -0.12
C ALA A 125 -20.53 -6.88 -0.36
N THR A 126 -20.40 -5.56 -0.52
CA THR A 126 -21.47 -4.70 -1.04
C THR A 126 -21.62 -4.95 -2.55
N GLU A 127 -22.11 -6.14 -2.88
CA GLU A 127 -22.60 -6.62 -4.18
C GLU A 127 -24.14 -6.60 -4.20
#